data_AF-A0A7C4G7I9-F1
#
_entry.id   AF-A0A7C4G7I9-F1
#
_cell.length_a   1.000
_cell.length_b   1.000
_cell.length_c   1.000
_cell.angle_alpha   90.00
_cell.angle_beta   90.00
_cell.angle_gamma   90.00
#
_symmetry.space_group_name_H-M   'P 1'
#
loop_
_entity.id
_entity.type
_entity.pdbx_description
1 polymer ?
#
loop_
_entity_poly.entity_id
_entity_poly.type
_entity_poly.pdbx_seq_one_letter_code
_entity_poly.pdbx_strand_id
1 'polypeptide(L)'
;MSRIIKTQNGYQIREKALKLIGKAISESEYVNNNESYIELASFIALSLDEIENSIRETTAAWEKRDYWVKADQFRAEWSWVGQAKDQLVRAIKQKDLQKIGEVFEALRKNRKILEGMVKVRKGVDYSGSYNRFRNRFG
;
A
#
# COMPACT_ATOMS: atom_id res chain seq x y z
N MET A 1 -19.70 14.56 -22.63
CA MET A 1 -19.10 13.62 -21.66
C MET A 1 -17.63 13.45 -22.02
N SER A 2 -16.75 14.17 -21.32
CA SER A 2 -15.31 14.15 -21.56
C SER A 2 -14.74 12.77 -21.21
N ARG A 3 -13.98 12.19 -22.15
CA ARG A 3 -13.28 10.92 -21.95
C ARG A 3 -12.27 11.11 -20.82
N ILE A 4 -12.53 10.54 -19.65
CA ILE A 4 -11.57 10.53 -18.54
C ILE A 4 -10.39 9.65 -19.00
N ILE A 5 -9.36 10.28 -19.55
CA ILE A 5 -8.10 9.62 -19.82
C ILE A 5 -7.46 9.42 -18.45
N LYS A 6 -7.37 8.18 -17.97
CA LYS A 6 -6.50 7.83 -16.84
C LYS A 6 -5.08 8.25 -17.24
N THR A 7 -4.65 9.45 -16.86
CA THR A 7 -3.33 10.02 -17.20
C THR A 7 -2.19 9.33 -16.45
N GLN A 8 -2.49 8.60 -15.37
CA GLN A 8 -1.50 7.83 -14.62
C GLN A 8 -1.51 6.36 -15.04
N ASN A 9 -0.35 5.88 -15.45
CA ASN A 9 -0.13 4.46 -15.76
C ASN A 9 -0.07 3.65 -14.44
N GLY A 10 -0.51 2.38 -14.45
CA GLY A 10 -0.52 1.53 -13.25
C GLY A 10 0.84 1.42 -12.56
N TYR A 11 1.94 1.57 -13.30
CA TYR A 11 3.29 1.71 -12.75
C TYR A 11 3.45 2.95 -11.85
N GLN A 12 3.01 4.12 -12.31
CA GLN A 12 3.15 5.39 -11.57
C GLN A 12 2.34 5.37 -10.28
N ILE A 13 1.16 4.74 -10.30
CA ILE A 13 0.32 4.54 -9.11
C ILE A 13 1.08 3.73 -8.06
N ARG A 14 1.64 2.58 -8.45
CA ARG A 14 2.43 1.73 -7.54
C ARG A 14 3.67 2.42 -7.01
N GLU A 15 4.42 3.09 -7.87
CA GLU A 15 5.63 3.81 -7.48
C GLU A 15 5.32 4.91 -6.45
N LYS A 16 4.24 5.66 -6.67
CA LYS A 16 3.75 6.66 -5.73
C LYS A 16 3.28 6.03 -4.41
N ALA A 17 2.54 4.94 -4.46
CA ALA A 17 2.07 4.23 -3.27
C ALA A 17 3.24 3.67 -2.44
N LEU A 18 4.27 3.08 -3.07
CA LEU A 18 5.48 2.61 -2.39
C LEU A 18 6.22 3.74 -1.67
N LYS A 19 6.37 4.90 -2.33
CA LYS A 19 6.91 6.14 -1.75
C LYS A 19 6.14 6.55 -0.49
N LEU A 20 4.81 6.61 -0.60
CA LEU A 20 3.93 7.00 0.50
C LEU A 20 4.00 6.02 1.67
N ILE A 21 4.04 4.71 1.40
CA ILE A 21 4.20 3.67 2.43
C ILE A 21 5.54 3.86 3.16
N GLY A 22 6.64 4.02 2.42
CA GLY A 22 7.95 4.22 3.04
C GLY A 22 7.98 5.44 3.94
N LYS A 23 7.39 6.56 3.49
CA LYS A 23 7.29 7.77 4.30
C LYS A 23 6.43 7.59 5.55
N ALA A 24 5.29 6.92 5.44
CA ALA A 24 4.42 6.65 6.57
C ALA A 24 5.09 5.74 7.61
N ILE A 25 5.86 4.74 7.17
CA ILE A 25 6.66 3.90 8.07
C ILE A 25 7.70 4.74 8.81
N SER A 26 8.46 5.58 8.10
CA SER A 26 9.45 6.47 8.75
C SER A 26 8.81 7.47 9.72
N GLU A 27 7.62 8.00 9.41
CA GLU A 27 6.92 8.92 10.32
C GLU A 27 6.32 8.20 11.53
N SER A 28 5.97 6.92 11.41
CA SER A 28 5.44 6.13 12.53
C SER A 28 6.42 5.97 13.69
N GLU A 29 7.73 6.06 13.45
CA GLU A 29 8.78 6.02 14.48
C GLU A 29 8.74 7.23 15.42
N TYR A 30 8.25 8.37 14.93
CA TYR A 30 8.20 9.62 15.69
C TYR A 30 6.84 9.87 16.33
N VAL A 31 5.86 8.98 16.08
CA VAL A 31 4.51 9.09 16.63
C VAL A 31 4.43 8.36 17.97
N ASN A 32 4.14 9.13 19.03
CA ASN A 32 3.94 8.59 20.38
C ASN A 32 2.47 8.29 20.71
N ASN A 33 1.54 8.73 19.85
CA ASN A 33 0.10 8.56 20.08
C ASN A 33 -0.44 7.32 19.37
N ASN A 34 -1.14 6.46 20.11
CA ASN A 34 -1.74 5.23 19.57
C ASN A 34 -2.74 5.52 18.43
N GLU A 35 -3.51 6.61 18.51
CA GLU A 35 -4.49 6.98 17.49
C GLU A 35 -3.81 7.35 16.18
N SER A 36 -2.83 8.26 16.21
CA SER A 36 -2.05 8.65 15.03
C SER A 36 -1.26 7.47 14.45
N TYR A 37 -0.80 6.54 15.29
CA TYR A 37 -0.13 5.31 14.83
C TYR A 37 -1.09 4.40 14.06
N ILE A 38 -2.33 4.24 14.55
CA ILE A 38 -3.39 3.51 13.85
C ILE A 38 -3.80 4.24 12.56
N GLU A 39 -3.82 5.57 12.53
CA GLU A 39 -4.08 6.33 11.29
C GLU A 39 -3.01 6.08 10.23
N LEU A 40 -1.72 6.09 10.60
CA LEU A 40 -0.62 5.74 9.71
C LEU A 40 -0.72 4.30 9.21
N ALA A 41 -1.00 3.35 10.10
CA ALA A 41 -1.22 1.95 9.73
C ALA A 41 -2.38 1.81 8.74
N SER A 42 -3.48 2.53 8.97
CA SER A 42 -4.65 2.54 8.09
C SER A 42 -4.33 3.11 6.73
N PHE A 43 -3.52 4.17 6.68
CA PHE A 43 -3.03 4.75 5.43
C PHE A 43 -2.15 3.78 4.64
N ILE A 44 -1.25 3.06 5.31
CA ILE A 44 -0.41 2.03 4.68
C ILE A 44 -1.29 0.89 4.13
N ALA A 45 -2.29 0.42 4.88
CA ALA A 45 -3.20 -0.62 4.43
C ALA A 45 -3.99 -0.20 3.17
N LEU A 46 -4.46 1.05 3.12
CA LEU A 46 -5.13 1.61 1.93
C LEU A 46 -4.18 1.69 0.73
N SER A 47 -2.93 2.10 0.96
CA SER A 47 -1.91 2.19 -0.09
C SER A 47 -1.55 0.81 -0.65
N LEU A 48 -1.48 -0.22 0.20
CA LEU A 48 -1.27 -1.60 -0.23
C LEU A 48 -2.46 -2.12 -1.07
N ASP A 49 -3.69 -1.78 -0.70
CA ASP A 49 -4.88 -2.12 -1.51
C ASP A 49 -4.85 -1.45 -2.89
N GLU A 50 -4.40 -0.19 -2.97
CA GLU A 50 -4.24 0.51 -4.25
C GLU A 50 -3.19 -0.18 -5.14
N ILE A 51 -2.09 -0.63 -4.56
CA ILE A 51 -1.07 -1.42 -5.26
C ILE A 51 -1.69 -2.73 -5.79
N GLU A 52 -2.40 -3.48 -4.95
CA GLU A 52 -3.06 -4.73 -5.35
C GLU A 52 -4.07 -4.52 -6.48
N ASN A 53 -4.90 -3.49 -6.40
CA ASN A 53 -5.85 -3.16 -7.46
C ASN A 53 -5.15 -2.82 -8.78
N SER A 54 -4.06 -2.05 -8.73
CA SER A 54 -3.28 -1.75 -9.93
C SER A 54 -2.62 -2.99 -10.53
N ILE A 55 -2.21 -3.96 -9.71
CA ILE A 55 -1.66 -5.25 -10.16
C ILE A 55 -2.75 -6.01 -10.90
N ARG A 56 -3.95 -6.12 -10.31
CA ARG A 56 -5.11 -6.78 -10.93
C ARG A 56 -5.47 -6.15 -12.28
N GLU A 57 -5.49 -4.81 -12.36
CA GLU A 57 -5.72 -4.10 -13.63
C GLU A 57 -4.64 -4.43 -14.67
N THR A 58 -3.37 -4.47 -14.26
CA THR A 58 -2.24 -4.77 -15.15
C THR A 58 -2.28 -6.21 -15.66
N THR A 59 -2.52 -7.17 -14.76
CA THR A 59 -2.61 -8.59 -15.10
C THR A 59 -3.79 -8.86 -16.03
N ALA A 60 -4.96 -8.29 -15.73
CA ALA A 60 -6.15 -8.47 -16.57
C ALA A 60 -5.95 -7.91 -17.99
N ALA A 61 -5.20 -6.81 -18.13
CA ALA A 61 -4.86 -6.27 -19.44
C ALA A 61 -3.88 -7.16 -20.22
N TRP A 62 -2.99 -7.89 -19.54
CA TRP A 62 -2.06 -8.84 -20.15
C TRP A 62 -2.73 -10.17 -20.50
N GLU A 63 -3.63 -10.66 -19.65
CA GLU A 63 -4.45 -11.85 -19.90
C GLU A 63 -5.33 -11.68 -21.14
N LYS A 64 -5.93 -10.49 -21.32
CA LYS A 64 -6.68 -10.15 -22.56
C LYS A 64 -5.82 -10.13 -23.84
N ARG A 65 -4.49 -10.15 -23.70
CA ARG A 65 -3.51 -10.18 -24.80
C ARG A 65 -2.75 -11.50 -24.86
N ASP A 66 -3.27 -12.53 -24.20
CA ASP A 66 -2.68 -13.87 -24.09
C ASP A 66 -1.29 -13.94 -23.42
N TYR A 67 -0.92 -12.91 -22.64
CA TYR A 67 0.32 -12.86 -21.87
C TYR A 67 0.17 -13.47 -20.47
N TRP A 68 -0.42 -14.65 -20.37
CA TRP A 68 -0.74 -15.34 -19.11
C TRP A 68 0.52 -15.61 -18.26
N VAL A 69 1.61 -16.11 -18.86
CA VAL A 69 2.87 -16.38 -18.16
C VAL A 69 3.45 -15.11 -17.53
N LYS A 70 3.38 -13.98 -18.25
CA LYS A 70 3.86 -12.69 -17.76
C LYS A 70 2.99 -12.16 -16.62
N ALA A 71 1.67 -12.35 -16.72
CA ALA A 71 0.73 -11.99 -15.65
C ALA A 71 1.01 -12.77 -14.36
N ASP A 72 1.26 -14.08 -14.47
CA ASP A 72 1.53 -14.91 -13.30
C ASP A 72 2.89 -14.63 -12.66
N GLN A 73 3.95 -14.43 -13.45
CA GLN A 73 5.24 -13.98 -12.93
C GLN A 73 5.10 -12.66 -12.16
N PHE A 74 4.32 -11.73 -12.70
CA PHE A 74 4.06 -10.45 -12.05
C PHE A 74 3.21 -10.61 -10.77
N ARG A 75 2.21 -11.49 -10.74
CA ARG A 75 1.47 -11.80 -9.51
C ARG A 75 2.39 -12.39 -8.44
N ALA A 76 3.27 -13.33 -8.82
CA ALA A 76 4.21 -13.95 -7.89
C ALA A 76 5.16 -12.91 -7.28
N GLU A 77 5.69 -12.00 -8.10
CA GLU A 77 6.60 -10.92 -7.67
C GLU A 77 5.94 -9.94 -6.67
N TRP A 78 4.62 -9.78 -6.74
CA TRP A 78 3.86 -8.86 -5.89
C TRP A 78 2.96 -9.55 -4.86
N SER A 79 3.05 -10.87 -4.73
CA SER A 79 2.23 -11.68 -3.81
C SER A 79 2.32 -11.22 -2.35
N TRP A 80 3.49 -10.68 -1.95
CA TRP A 80 3.73 -10.12 -0.63
C TRP A 80 2.82 -8.92 -0.28
N VAL A 81 2.32 -8.17 -1.28
CA VAL A 81 1.45 -7.00 -1.04
C VAL A 81 0.14 -7.44 -0.41
N GLY A 82 -0.50 -8.47 -0.97
CA GLY A 82 -1.76 -9.01 -0.45
C GLY A 82 -1.57 -9.57 0.96
N GLN A 83 -0.48 -10.32 1.18
CA GLN A 83 -0.16 -10.88 2.50
C GLN A 83 0.07 -9.79 3.55
N ALA A 84 0.87 -8.77 3.23
CA ALA A 84 1.14 -7.66 4.14
C ALA A 84 -0.12 -6.83 4.40
N LYS A 85 -0.96 -6.60 3.37
CA LYS A 85 -2.25 -5.92 3.50
C LYS A 85 -3.15 -6.65 4.49
N ASP A 86 -3.33 -7.96 4.30
CA ASP A 86 -4.23 -8.76 5.13
C ASP A 86 -3.75 -8.84 6.59
N GLN A 87 -2.44 -8.99 6.80
CA GLN A 87 -1.84 -8.95 8.13
C GLN A 87 -2.09 -7.61 8.81
N LEU A 88 -1.86 -6.50 8.08
CA LEU A 88 -2.03 -5.15 8.61
C LEU A 88 -3.50 -4.83 8.92
N VAL A 89 -4.42 -5.20 8.02
CA VAL A 89 -5.87 -5.04 8.20
C VAL A 89 -6.34 -5.78 9.45
N ARG A 90 -5.90 -7.03 9.64
CA ARG A 90 -6.24 -7.82 10.82
C ARG A 90 -5.68 -7.19 12.11
N ALA A 91 -4.43 -6.75 12.09
CA ALA A 91 -3.79 -6.11 13.23
C ALA A 91 -4.53 -4.82 13.64
N ILE A 92 -4.90 -3.97 12.67
CA ILE A 92 -5.69 -2.75 12.91
C ILE A 92 -7.07 -3.08 13.49
N LYS A 93 -7.76 -4.09 12.94
CA LYS A 93 -9.08 -4.53 13.46
C LYS A 93 -9.01 -5.03 14.90
N GLN A 94 -7.93 -5.73 15.26
CA GLN A 94 -7.67 -6.21 16.61
C GLN A 94 -7.11 -5.12 17.54
N LYS A 95 -6.82 -3.92 17.00
CA LYS A 95 -6.07 -2.84 17.69
C LYS A 95 -4.75 -3.34 18.29
N ASP A 96 -4.12 -4.30 17.63
CA ASP A 96 -2.88 -4.93 18.07
C ASP A 96 -1.67 -4.13 17.57
N LEU A 97 -1.20 -3.21 18.41
CA LEU A 97 -0.09 -2.30 18.08
C LEU A 97 1.23 -3.04 17.86
N GLN A 98 1.45 -4.16 18.56
CA GLN A 98 2.66 -4.98 18.41
C GLN A 98 2.71 -5.60 17.02
N LYS A 99 1.61 -6.23 16.58
CA LYS A 99 1.52 -6.79 15.23
C LYS A 99 1.64 -5.73 14.14
N ILE A 100 1.13 -4.52 14.35
CA ILE A 100 1.32 -3.42 13.39
C ILE A 100 2.81 -3.10 13.23
N GLY A 101 3.54 -3.00 14.36
CA GLY A 101 4.99 -2.78 14.34
C GLY A 101 5.77 -3.89 13.64
N GLU A 102 5.41 -5.16 13.88
CA GLU A 102 6.01 -6.30 13.18
C GLU A 102 5.81 -6.22 11.65
N VAL A 103 4.61 -5.84 11.21
CA VAL A 103 4.32 -5.66 9.78
C VAL A 103 5.11 -4.48 9.21
N PHE A 104 5.27 -3.38 9.94
CA PHE A 104 6.09 -2.25 9.49
C PHE A 104 7.55 -2.63 9.33
N GLU A 105 8.12 -3.40 10.26
CA GLU A 105 9.49 -3.91 10.16
C GLU A 105 9.65 -4.85 8.95
N ALA A 106 8.67 -5.73 8.70
CA ALA A 106 8.66 -6.58 7.51
C ALA A 106 8.60 -5.76 6.21
N LEU A 107 7.75 -4.73 6.17
CA LEU A 107 7.62 -3.81 5.03
C LEU A 107 8.91 -3.01 4.81
N ARG A 108 9.57 -2.57 5.89
CA ARG A 108 10.84 -1.83 5.82
C ARG A 108 11.97 -2.66 5.20
N LYS A 109 12.01 -3.96 5.49
CA LYS A 109 12.98 -4.91 4.90
C LYS A 109 12.70 -5.21 3.43
N ASN A 110 11.55 -4.82 2.90
CA ASN A 110 11.21 -5.07 1.51
C ASN A 110 11.93 -4.09 0.57
N ARG A 111 12.77 -4.65 -0.32
CA ARG A 111 13.56 -3.88 -1.29
C ARG A 111 12.75 -2.88 -2.13
N LYS A 112 11.51 -3.23 -2.52
CA LYS A 112 10.67 -2.35 -3.36
C LYS A 112 10.21 -1.10 -2.61
N ILE A 113 10.02 -1.21 -1.30
CA ILE A 113 9.66 -0.10 -0.44
C ILE A 113 10.89 0.80 -0.19
N LEU A 114 12.06 0.18 0.01
CA LEU A 114 13.33 0.91 0.13
C LEU A 114 13.67 1.73 -1.13
N GLU A 115 13.49 1.16 -2.32
CA GLU A 115 13.65 1.88 -3.59
C GLU A 115 12.68 3.07 -3.70
N GLY A 116 11.48 2.95 -3.12
CA GLY A 116 10.49 4.02 -3.04
C GLY A 116 10.85 5.15 -2.05
N MET A 117 11.53 4.87 -0.94
CA MET A 117 11.82 5.87 0.11
C MET A 117 12.68 7.05 -0.36
N VAL A 118 13.46 6.90 -1.43
CA VAL A 118 14.53 7.85 -1.84
C VAL A 118 14.00 9.24 -2.26
N LYS A 119 12.71 9.40 -2.60
CA LYS A 119 12.17 10.65 -3.18
C LYS A 119 10.76 11.03 -2.71
N VAL A 120 10.50 11.09 -1.41
CA VAL A 120 9.17 11.52 -0.90
C VAL A 120 9.17 12.99 -0.49
N ARG A 121 8.18 13.77 -0.94
CA ARG A 121 7.98 15.17 -0.52
C ARG A 121 7.55 15.24 0.95
N LYS A 122 7.97 16.28 1.66
CA LYS A 122 7.45 16.62 3.00
C LYS A 122 5.96 16.98 2.94
N GLY A 123 5.20 16.65 3.99
CA GLY A 123 3.82 17.12 4.20
C GLY A 123 2.71 16.21 3.68
N VAL A 124 2.79 14.90 3.91
CA VAL A 124 1.65 13.99 3.65
C VAL A 124 0.66 14.13 4.80
N ASP A 125 -0.60 14.40 4.47
CA ASP A 125 -1.69 14.42 5.46
C ASP A 125 -2.31 13.03 5.58
N TYR A 126 -2.26 12.47 6.78
CA TYR A 126 -2.81 11.15 7.11
C TYR A 126 -4.18 11.23 7.79
N SER A 127 -4.64 12.43 8.12
CA SER A 127 -5.89 12.61 8.85
C SER A 127 -7.07 11.95 8.12
N GLY A 128 -7.92 11.27 8.89
CA GLY A 128 -9.11 10.58 8.35
C GLY A 128 -8.81 9.31 7.55
N SER A 129 -7.56 8.84 7.49
CA SER A 129 -7.21 7.57 6.85
C SER A 129 -7.88 6.38 7.54
N TYR A 130 -8.05 6.44 8.87
CA TYR A 130 -8.77 5.42 9.62
C TYR A 130 -10.26 5.34 9.22
N ASN A 131 -10.92 6.47 9.00
CA ASN A 131 -12.31 6.48 8.52
C ASN A 131 -12.43 5.88 7.12
N ARG A 132 -11.51 6.21 6.21
CA ARG A 132 -11.46 5.60 4.87
C ARG A 132 -11.20 4.09 4.95
N PHE A 133 -10.31 3.66 5.84
CA PHE A 133 -10.03 2.26 6.10
C PHE A 133 -11.27 1.51 6.59
N ARG A 134 -12.01 2.07 7.55
CA ARG A 134 -13.25 1.47 8.04
C ARG A 134 -14.31 1.34 6.95
N ASN A 135 -14.44 2.31 6.04
CA ASN A 135 -15.38 2.20 4.92
C ASN A 135 -14.95 1.15 3.88
N ARG A 136 -13.65 0.89 3.75
CA ARG A 136 -13.10 -0.04 2.75
C ARG A 136 -13.03 -1.48 3.25
N PHE A 137 -12.73 -1.67 4.53
CA PHE A 137 -12.46 -2.98 5.14
C PHE A 137 -13.35 -3.31 6.34
N GLY A 138 -14.18 -2.40 6.82
CA GLY A 138 -15.17 -2.63 7.87
C GLY A 138 -16.28 -3.54 7.40
#